data_AF-A0A839DZL4-F1
#
_entry.id   AF-A0A839DZL4-F1
#
_cell.length_a   1.000
_cell.length_b   1.000
_cell.length_c   1.000
_cell.angle_alpha   90.00
_cell.angle_beta   90.00
_cell.angle_gamma   90.00
#
_symmetry.space_group_name_H-M   'P 1'
#
loop_
_entity.id
_entity.type
_entity.pdbx_description
1 polymer ?
#
loop_
_entity_poly.entity_id
_entity_poly.type
_entity_poly.pdbx_seq_one_letter_code
_entity_poly.pdbx_strand_id
1 'polypeptide(L)' 'MKPFTKNVLQTASHEERPEHLGHEPNRTGAEREPTNTRDGTRTKTALSDAAGQVVNRSVVFHDQGAVLAA' A
#
# COMPACT_ATOMS: atom_id res chain seq x y z
N MET A 1 3.68 -20.51 -12.10
CA MET A 1 3.59 -20.13 -10.67
C MET A 1 3.89 -18.66 -10.43
N LYS A 2 5.08 -18.14 -10.77
CA LYS A 2 5.44 -16.71 -10.60
C LYS A 2 4.38 -15.66 -10.97
N PRO A 3 3.72 -15.69 -12.16
CA PRO A 3 2.71 -14.67 -12.51
C PRO A 3 1.44 -14.76 -11.64
N PHE A 4 1.06 -15.97 -11.24
CA PHE A 4 -0.07 -16.19 -10.34
C PHE A 4 0.24 -15.67 -8.94
N THR A 5 1.39 -16.04 -8.38
CA THR A 5 1.85 -15.56 -7.07
C THR A 5 1.96 -14.04 -7.04
N LYS A 6 2.47 -13.43 -8.12
CA LYS A 6 2.50 -11.97 -8.25
C LYS A 6 1.11 -11.36 -8.15
N ASN A 7 0.13 -11.89 -8.90
CA ASN A 7 -1.23 -11.37 -8.93
C ASN A 7 -1.88 -11.46 -7.54
N VAL A 8 -1.83 -12.63 -6.91
CA VAL A 8 -2.35 -12.84 -5.54
C VAL A 8 -1.75 -11.84 -4.54
N LEU A 9 -0.43 -11.64 -4.57
CA LEU A 9 0.25 -10.68 -3.69
C LEU A 9 -0.15 -9.22 -3.97
N GLN A 10 -0.43 -8.86 -5.22
CA GLN A 10 -0.86 -7.51 -5.56
C GLN A 10 -2.30 -7.26 -5.13
N THR A 11 -3.19 -8.24 -5.31
CA THR A 11 -4.59 -8.17 -4.93
C THR A 11 -4.75 -8.11 -3.41
N ALA A 12 -4.14 -9.05 -2.67
CA ALA A 12 -4.22 -9.05 -1.21
C ALA A 12 -3.67 -7.75 -0.61
N SER A 13 -2.54 -7.26 -1.12
CA SER A 13 -1.96 -5.98 -0.68
C SER A 13 -2.82 -4.77 -1.04
N HIS A 14 -3.70 -4.87 -2.05
CA HIS A 14 -4.65 -3.82 -2.39
C HIS A 14 -5.89 -3.85 -1.49
N GLU A 15 -6.36 -5.04 -1.12
CA GLU A 15 -7.55 -5.26 -0.31
C GLU A 15 -7.35 -4.87 1.16
N GLU A 16 -6.15 -5.04 1.73
CA GLU A 16 -5.81 -4.63 3.12
C GLU A 16 -5.75 -3.10 3.32
N ARG A 17 -5.68 -2.32 2.23
CA ARG A 17 -5.42 -0.87 2.29
C ARG A 17 -6.49 -0.02 2.98
N PRO A 18 -7.81 -0.19 2.75
CA PRO A 18 -8.84 0.54 3.48
C PRO A 18 -8.76 0.30 4.99
N GLU A 19 -8.40 -0.92 5.41
CA GLU A 19 -8.23 -1.27 6.83
C GLU A 19 -6.99 -0.59 7.42
N HIS A 20 -5.87 -0.54 6.66
CA HIS A 20 -4.66 0.15 7.09
C HIS A 20 -4.80 1.68 7.16
N LEU A 21 -5.57 2.28 6.25
CA LEU A 21 -5.77 3.74 6.19
C LEU A 21 -6.95 4.21 7.06
N GLY A 22 -7.88 3.32 7.40
CA GLY A 22 -9.15 3.68 8.05
C GLY A 22 -10.10 4.47 7.15
N HIS A 23 -9.84 4.56 5.85
CA HIS A 23 -10.71 5.19 4.87
C HIS A 23 -10.53 4.62 3.46
N GLU A 24 -11.54 4.84 2.61
CA GLU A 24 -11.51 4.44 1.21
C GLU A 24 -10.47 5.20 0.38
N PRO A 25 -10.00 4.60 -0.75
CA PRO A 25 -9.19 5.31 -1.73
C PRO A 25 -9.82 6.63 -2.16
N ASN A 26 -9.02 7.69 -2.27
CA ASN A 26 -9.45 9.00 -2.79
C ASN A 26 -10.59 9.67 -1.99
N ARG A 27 -10.89 9.21 -0.77
CA ARG A 27 -11.72 9.92 0.20
C ARG A 27 -10.83 10.62 1.21
N THR A 28 -10.22 11.72 0.77
CA THR A 28 -9.62 12.71 1.67
C THR A 28 -10.71 13.76 1.92
N GLY A 29 -11.37 13.71 3.08
CA GLY A 29 -12.33 14.75 3.47
C GLY A 29 -11.63 16.11 3.55
N ALA A 30 -12.35 17.18 3.21
CA ALA A 30 -11.80 18.55 3.12
C ALA A 30 -11.24 19.10 4.45
N GLU A 31 -11.61 18.48 5.59
CA GLU A 31 -11.09 18.79 6.92
C GLU A 31 -10.44 17.54 7.53
N ARG A 32 -9.13 17.33 7.34
CA ARG A 32 -8.46 16.31 8.15
C ARG A 32 -7.11 16.74 8.67
N GLU A 33 -6.94 16.39 9.94
CA GLU A 33 -5.67 16.17 10.59
C GLU A 33 -4.71 15.40 9.67
N PRO A 34 -3.42 15.77 9.65
CA PRO A 34 -2.35 15.09 8.91
C PRO A 34 -2.40 13.58 9.15
N THR A 35 -2.81 12.83 8.12
CA THR A 35 -2.91 11.37 8.16
C THR A 35 -2.28 10.78 6.91
N ASN A 36 -1.90 9.52 7.02
CA ASN A 36 -1.20 8.79 5.98
C ASN A 36 -1.95 8.85 4.64
N THR A 37 -1.28 9.36 3.60
CA THR A 37 -1.86 9.55 2.27
C THR A 37 -1.27 8.52 1.29
N ARG A 38 -2.08 8.08 0.32
CA ARG A 38 -1.61 7.15 -0.73
C ARG A 38 -0.63 7.86 -1.67
N ASP A 39 0.66 7.66 -1.49
CA ASP A 39 1.70 8.14 -2.42
C ASP A 39 2.30 6.98 -3.23
N GLY A 40 1.47 6.43 -4.12
CA GLY A 40 1.93 5.61 -5.23
C GLY A 40 2.25 4.13 -4.91
N THR A 41 3.01 3.52 -5.82
CA THR A 41 3.45 2.12 -5.74
C THR A 41 4.94 2.03 -5.97
N ARG A 42 5.63 1.17 -5.22
CA ARG A 42 7.06 0.87 -5.34
C ARG A 42 7.28 -0.58 -5.74
N THR A 43 8.27 -0.81 -6.58
CA THR A 43 8.73 -2.17 -6.91
C THR A 43 9.35 -2.84 -5.69
N LYS A 44 8.91 -4.05 -5.37
CA LYS A 44 9.51 -4.94 -4.36
C LYS A 44 9.76 -6.33 -4.93
N THR A 45 10.72 -7.04 -4.35
CA THR A 45 10.98 -8.45 -4.65
C THR A 45 10.51 -9.29 -3.47
N ALA A 46 9.50 -10.14 -3.69
CA ALA A 46 9.06 -11.13 -2.73
C ALA A 46 9.80 -12.45 -2.97
N LEU A 47 10.27 -13.08 -1.89
CA LEU A 47 10.80 -14.43 -1.93
C LEU A 47 9.69 -15.41 -1.60
N SER A 48 9.45 -16.37 -2.50
CA SER A 48 8.51 -17.45 -2.32
C SER A 48 9.25 -18.77 -2.43
N ASP A 49 8.94 -19.72 -1.54
CA ASP A 49 9.51 -21.07 -1.59
C ASP A 49 9.14 -21.79 -2.91
N ALA A 50 7.84 -21.77 -3.26
CA ALA A 50 7.33 -22.45 -4.46
C ALA A 50 7.60 -21.69 -5.78
N ALA A 51 7.74 -20.36 -5.74
CA ALA A 51 7.88 -19.54 -6.95
C ALA A 51 9.24 -18.85 -7.09
N GLY A 52 10.13 -18.94 -6.11
CA GLY A 52 11.38 -18.20 -6.06
C GLY A 52 11.17 -16.68 -5.92
N GLN A 53 12.10 -15.89 -6.50
CA GLN A 53 11.99 -14.43 -6.54
C GLN A 53 10.84 -13.96 -7.45
N VAL A 54 9.97 -13.11 -6.91
CA VAL A 54 8.81 -12.52 -7.58
C VAL A 54 8.87 -10.99 -7.48
N VAL A 55 9.07 -10.31 -8.60
CA VAL A 55 9.04 -8.85 -8.67
C VAL A 55 7.59 -8.37 -8.79
N ASN A 56 7.17 -7.52 -7.86
CA ASN A 56 5.80 -7.03 -7.68
C ASN A 56 5.81 -5.50 -7.46
N ARG A 57 4.70 -4.81 -7.79
CA ARG A 57 4.47 -3.44 -7.32
C ARG A 57 3.64 -3.47 -6.04
N SER A 58 4.23 -2.99 -4.95
CA SER A 58 3.60 -2.81 -3.65
C SER A 58 3.16 -1.37 -3.50
N VAL A 59 2.15 -1.18 -2.69
CA VAL A 59 1.67 0.15 -2.35
C VAL A 59 2.57 0.78 -1.30
N VAL A 60 2.78 2.10 -1.39
CA VAL A 60 3.50 2.89 -0.40
C VAL A 60 2.53 3.85 0.26
N PHE A 61 2.79 4.08 1.53
CA PHE A 61 2.02 4.95 2.40
C PHE A 61 2.99 6.01 2.92
N HIS A 62 2.70 7.29 2.64
CA HIS A 62 3.48 8.40 3.18
C HIS A 62 2.76 8.92 4.42
N ASP A 63 3.42 8.80 5.56
CA ASP A 63 3.03 9.51 6.76
C ASP A 63 3.28 11.01 6.53
N GLN A 64 2.22 11.75 6.21
CA GLN A 64 2.24 13.20 6.31
C GLN A 64 2.17 13.50 7.80
N GLY A 65 3.31 13.51 8.48
CA GLY A 65 3.38 13.63 9.93
C GLY A 65 2.57 14.82 10.45
N ALA A 66 2.06 14.69 11.67
CA ALA A 66 1.38 15.78 12.33
C ALA A 66 2.27 17.02 12.41
N VAL A 67 2.02 18.00 11.54
CA VAL A 67 2.59 19.33 11.71
C VAL A 67 1.97 19.83 13.01
N LEU A 68 2.73 19.76 14.10
CA LEU A 68 2.36 20.41 15.34
C LEU A 68 2.05 21.86 14.98
N ALA A 69 0.78 22.25 15.09
CA ALA A 69 0.42 23.65 15.14
C ALA A 69 1.12 24.24 16.36
N ALA A 70 2.17 25.02 16.10
CA ALA A 70 2.89 25.80 17.09
C ALA A 70 2.10 27.05 17.49
#